data_AF-M7BGM1-F1
#
_entry.id   AF-M7BGM1-F1
#
_cell.length_a   1.000
_cell.length_b   1.000
_cell.length_c   1.000
_cell.angle_alpha   90.00
_cell.angle_beta   90.00
_cell.angle_gamma   90.00
#
_symmetry.space_group_name_H-M   'P 1'
#
loop_
_entity.id
_entity.type
_entity.pdbx_description
1 polymer ?
#
loop_
_entity_poly.entity_id
_entity_poly.type
_entity_poly.pdbx_seq_one_letter_code
_entity_poly.pdbx_strand_id
1 'polypeptide(L)'
;MTPGFFSWLCEGGTVTLTCLCVLPGKGKTSLAHQFVDGEFLECYDPTVESTYNKMLMVGKDEFHLQLVDTAGQDEYTILPPSFSIGIHGYLLVYSVTSLRSFQVVKTLHNRLYESRGKTRMPVVLVGNKADLSLESREVKTDEGKKLADTWGAVFLESSAKENQMTRGIFTKIIEEIDRVDNSYGTERSCLLM
;
A
#
# COMPACT_ATOMS: atom_id res chain seq x y z
N MET A 1 21.20 -19.86 10.45
CA MET A 1 21.61 -18.60 9.81
C MET A 1 20.78 -18.46 8.55
N THR A 2 19.65 -17.75 8.63
CA THR A 2 18.80 -17.45 7.47
C THR A 2 19.30 -16.12 6.88
N PRO A 3 19.78 -16.10 5.63
CA PRO A 3 20.21 -14.88 4.96
C PRO A 3 18.97 -14.15 4.42
N GLY A 4 18.76 -12.89 4.80
CA GLY A 4 17.72 -12.07 4.17
C GLY A 4 17.32 -10.79 4.91
N PHE A 5 17.33 -10.78 6.25
CA PHE A 5 16.72 -9.68 7.02
C PHE A 5 17.65 -8.47 7.31
N PHE A 6 18.93 -8.49 6.93
CA PHE A 6 19.99 -7.71 7.60
C PHE A 6 20.59 -6.53 6.80
N SER A 7 19.80 -5.78 6.03
CA SER A 7 20.30 -4.54 5.37
C SER A 7 19.57 -3.25 5.77
N TRP A 8 18.73 -3.29 6.80
CA TRP A 8 18.09 -2.10 7.34
C TRP A 8 18.92 -1.58 8.52
N LEU A 9 19.26 -0.29 8.52
CA LEU A 9 20.01 0.36 9.60
C LEU A 9 19.20 0.28 10.91
N CYS A 10 19.45 -0.77 11.70
CA CYS A 10 18.96 -0.88 13.06
C CYS A 10 19.75 0.07 13.96
N GLU A 11 19.31 1.31 14.11
CA GLU A 11 19.69 2.10 15.29
C GLU A 11 18.79 1.64 16.45
N GLY A 12 19.37 0.91 17.41
CA GLY A 12 18.67 0.49 18.64
C GLY A 12 17.73 -0.72 18.52
N GLY A 13 17.70 -1.42 17.38
CA GLY A 13 16.85 -2.61 17.19
C GLY A 13 15.45 -2.32 16.61
N THR A 14 15.20 -1.09 16.17
CA THR A 14 13.95 -0.68 15.49
C THR A 14 14.20 -0.52 13.98
N VAL A 15 13.31 -1.05 13.14
CA VAL A 15 13.39 -0.99 11.67
C VAL A 15 12.27 -0.08 11.12
N THR A 16 12.57 1.19 10.95
CA THR A 16 11.58 2.18 10.51
C THR A 16 11.29 2.09 9.00
N LEU A 17 10.21 1.39 8.61
CA LEU A 17 9.72 1.36 7.22
C LEU A 17 8.53 2.29 6.98
N THR A 18 8.79 3.47 6.42
CA THR A 18 7.73 4.33 5.86
C THR A 18 7.06 3.66 4.66
N CYS A 19 5.78 3.29 4.75
CA CYS A 19 5.01 2.89 3.57
C CYS A 19 3.83 3.83 3.36
N LEU A 20 3.58 4.20 2.10
CA LEU A 20 2.56 5.14 1.69
C LEU A 20 1.30 4.39 1.25
N CYS A 21 0.15 4.66 1.90
CA CYS A 21 -1.14 4.18 1.41
C CYS A 21 -1.89 5.30 0.70
N VAL A 22 -2.44 5.01 -0.48
CA VAL A 22 -3.21 5.97 -1.27
C VAL A 22 -4.57 5.38 -1.64
N LEU A 23 -5.61 6.15 -1.35
CA LEU A 23 -7.02 5.73 -1.42
C LEU A 23 -7.84 6.62 -2.36
N PRO A 24 -8.13 6.23 -3.61
CA PRO A 24 -9.15 6.85 -4.46
C PRO A 24 -10.60 6.57 -4.03
N GLY A 25 -11.54 7.51 -4.28
CA GLY A 25 -13.00 7.35 -4.02
C GLY A 25 -13.56 7.76 -2.65
N LYS A 26 -14.86 7.54 -2.40
CA LYS A 26 -15.54 7.80 -1.10
C LYS A 26 -15.34 6.61 -0.14
N GLY A 27 -15.00 6.88 1.12
CA GLY A 27 -14.71 5.85 2.15
C GLY A 27 -13.22 5.56 2.38
N LYS A 28 -12.33 6.45 1.91
CA LYS A 28 -10.88 6.41 2.18
C LYS A 28 -10.59 6.48 3.68
N THR A 29 -11.20 7.47 4.32
CA THR A 29 -10.96 7.83 5.70
C THR A 29 -11.48 6.77 6.65
N SER A 30 -12.61 6.12 6.35
CA SER A 30 -13.10 4.98 7.13
C SER A 30 -12.15 3.79 7.08
N LEU A 31 -11.49 3.55 5.94
CA LEU A 31 -10.46 2.50 5.86
C LEU A 31 -9.19 2.93 6.60
N ALA A 32 -8.70 4.15 6.38
CA ALA A 32 -7.52 4.67 7.08
C ALA A 32 -7.70 4.66 8.60
N HIS A 33 -8.86 5.13 9.11
CA HIS A 33 -9.21 5.06 10.53
C HIS A 33 -9.32 3.63 11.02
N GLN A 34 -10.01 2.73 10.32
CA GLN A 34 -10.06 1.35 10.78
C GLN A 34 -8.67 0.69 10.77
N PHE A 35 -7.82 1.10 9.84
CA PHE A 35 -6.46 0.58 9.71
C PHE A 35 -5.55 1.11 10.83
N VAL A 36 -5.81 2.31 11.35
CA VAL A 36 -5.00 2.97 12.40
C VAL A 36 -5.59 2.76 13.79
N ASP A 37 -6.87 3.00 13.96
CA ASP A 37 -7.59 3.03 15.23
C ASP A 37 -8.40 1.74 15.48
N GLY A 38 -8.62 0.91 14.45
CA GLY A 38 -9.44 -0.29 14.56
C GLY A 38 -10.95 -0.02 14.60
N GLU A 39 -11.35 1.23 14.40
CA GLU A 39 -12.74 1.69 14.45
C GLU A 39 -13.26 2.06 13.05
N PHE A 40 -14.49 1.67 12.75
CA PHE A 40 -15.17 2.03 11.50
C PHE A 40 -16.04 3.27 11.73
N LEU A 41 -15.73 4.36 11.02
CA LEU A 41 -16.51 5.61 11.04
C LEU A 41 -17.56 5.61 9.91
N GLU A 42 -18.84 5.63 10.30
CA GLU A 42 -20.01 5.65 9.39
C GLU A 42 -20.38 7.06 8.88
N CYS A 43 -20.10 8.12 9.64
CA CYS A 43 -20.38 9.50 9.26
C CYS A 43 -19.09 10.21 8.84
N TYR A 44 -19.07 10.88 7.68
CA TYR A 44 -17.86 11.51 7.17
C TYR A 44 -18.05 12.92 6.58
N ASP A 45 -17.06 13.78 6.83
CA ASP A 45 -16.94 15.19 6.41
C ASP A 45 -15.71 15.35 5.46
N PRO A 46 -15.78 16.02 4.29
CA PRO A 46 -14.75 15.94 3.24
C PRO A 46 -13.31 16.24 3.70
N THR A 47 -12.35 15.37 3.35
CA THR A 47 -10.92 15.53 3.68
C THR A 47 -10.29 16.70 2.94
N VAL A 48 -9.23 17.29 3.49
CA VAL A 48 -8.28 18.20 2.80
C VAL A 48 -6.96 17.46 2.51
N GLU A 49 -6.35 16.87 3.54
CA GLU A 49 -5.31 15.83 3.48
C GLU A 49 -5.09 15.40 4.94
N SER A 50 -4.94 14.11 5.22
CA SER A 50 -4.72 13.61 6.58
C SER A 50 -3.69 12.48 6.54
N THR A 51 -2.65 12.63 7.35
CA THR A 51 -1.61 11.61 7.49
C THR A 51 -1.81 10.87 8.80
N TYR A 52 -1.98 9.56 8.72
CA TYR A 52 -2.12 8.70 9.88
C TYR A 52 -0.85 7.87 10.05
N ASN A 53 -0.35 7.83 11.28
CA ASN A 53 0.83 7.04 11.62
C ASN A 53 0.41 5.84 12.47
N LYS A 54 0.89 4.65 12.11
CA LYS A 54 0.66 3.44 12.89
C LYS A 54 1.97 2.69 13.09
N MET A 55 2.36 2.52 14.35
CA MET A 55 3.47 1.65 14.73
C MET A 55 2.95 0.22 14.90
N LEU A 56 3.71 -0.74 14.39
CA LEU A 56 3.36 -2.16 14.44
C LEU A 56 4.58 -3.01 14.74
N MET A 57 4.38 -4.05 15.55
CA MET A 57 5.38 -5.08 15.81
C MET A 57 5.14 -6.27 14.88
N VAL A 58 6.12 -6.63 14.05
CA VAL A 58 6.11 -7.90 13.31
C VAL A 58 7.28 -8.74 13.79
N GLY A 59 6.97 -9.81 14.54
CA GLY A 59 8.00 -10.58 15.23
C GLY A 59 8.62 -9.77 16.37
N LYS A 60 9.90 -9.38 16.20
CA LYS A 60 10.66 -8.58 17.16
C LYS A 60 10.92 -7.15 16.68
N ASP A 61 10.62 -6.86 15.42
CA ASP A 61 10.94 -5.59 14.78
C ASP A 61 9.71 -4.67 14.79
N GLU A 62 9.95 -3.38 15.04
CA GLU A 62 8.93 -2.33 15.03
C GLU A 62 8.96 -1.58 13.70
N PHE A 63 7.78 -1.40 13.09
CA PHE A 63 7.57 -0.78 11.78
C PHE A 63 6.65 0.42 11.89
N HIS A 64 7.00 1.53 11.23
CA HIS A 64 6.24 2.79 11.24
C HIS A 64 5.52 3.02 9.92
N LEU A 65 4.23 2.70 9.86
CA LEU A 65 3.44 2.99 8.67
C LEU A 65 2.92 4.42 8.66
N GLN A 66 3.03 5.08 7.49
CA GLN A 66 2.48 6.41 7.24
C GLN A 66 1.41 6.36 6.13
N LEU A 67 0.15 6.33 6.53
CA LEU A 67 -0.98 6.35 5.60
C LEU A 67 -1.29 7.79 5.24
N VAL A 68 -1.37 8.10 3.95
CA VAL A 68 -1.71 9.46 3.52
C VAL A 68 -3.09 9.41 2.88
N ASP A 69 -4.09 9.77 3.66
CA ASP A 69 -5.44 10.01 3.19
C ASP A 69 -5.52 11.39 2.54
N THR A 70 -5.22 11.42 1.27
CA THR A 70 -5.38 12.61 0.45
C THR A 70 -6.86 12.86 0.15
N ALA A 71 -7.32 14.09 0.30
CA ALA A 71 -8.62 14.49 -0.24
C ALA A 71 -8.70 14.14 -1.71
N GLY A 72 -9.80 13.47 -2.08
CA GLY A 72 -10.22 13.28 -3.46
C GLY A 72 -9.11 13.32 -4.51
N GLN A 73 -8.15 12.39 -4.49
CA GLN A 73 -7.20 12.28 -5.60
C GLN A 73 -8.00 11.93 -6.85
N ASP A 74 -8.05 12.87 -7.76
CA ASP A 74 -8.44 12.64 -9.13
C ASP A 74 -7.21 12.28 -9.95
N GLU A 75 -7.44 11.92 -11.21
CA GLU A 75 -6.38 11.56 -12.15
C GLU A 75 -5.42 12.72 -12.46
N TYR A 76 -5.65 13.95 -11.98
CA TYR A 76 -4.83 15.13 -12.27
C TYR A 76 -4.00 15.61 -11.10
N THR A 77 -4.18 15.01 -9.91
CA THR A 77 -3.49 15.49 -8.73
C THR A 77 -1.98 15.23 -8.83
N ILE A 78 -1.20 16.30 -8.67
CA ILE A 78 0.26 16.25 -8.70
C ILE A 78 0.73 15.56 -7.42
N LEU A 79 1.49 14.49 -7.56
CA LEU A 79 2.04 13.79 -6.40
C LEU A 79 3.18 14.63 -5.81
N PRO A 80 3.11 14.99 -4.52
CA PRO A 80 4.20 15.71 -3.89
C PRO A 80 5.46 14.83 -3.88
N PRO A 81 6.67 15.41 -3.98
CA PRO A 81 7.93 14.65 -3.99
C PRO A 81 8.12 13.74 -2.77
N SER A 82 7.49 14.10 -1.64
CA SER A 82 7.44 13.30 -0.41
C SER A 82 6.84 11.91 -0.61
N PHE A 83 6.06 11.68 -1.67
CA PHE A 83 5.48 10.36 -1.97
C PHE A 83 6.45 9.42 -2.69
N SER A 84 7.62 9.92 -3.09
CA SER A 84 8.65 9.15 -3.80
C SER A 84 9.93 8.98 -2.98
N ILE A 85 10.32 10.02 -2.24
CA ILE A 85 11.57 10.04 -1.46
C ILE A 85 11.33 9.46 -0.06
N GLY A 86 12.17 8.51 0.36
CA GLY A 86 12.12 7.94 1.72
C GLY A 86 10.96 6.98 1.97
N ILE A 87 10.23 6.58 0.93
CA ILE A 87 9.18 5.57 1.01
C ILE A 87 9.78 4.18 0.71
N HIS A 88 9.46 3.20 1.52
CA HIS A 88 9.93 1.81 1.37
C HIS A 88 8.93 0.95 0.61
N GLY A 89 7.62 1.16 0.81
CA GLY A 89 6.59 0.43 0.08
C GLY A 89 5.31 1.21 -0.14
N TYR A 90 4.44 0.69 -0.99
CA TYR A 90 3.16 1.31 -1.35
C TYR A 90 1.98 0.37 -1.14
N LEU A 91 0.95 0.90 -0.49
CA LEU A 91 -0.35 0.30 -0.36
C LEU A 91 -1.32 1.03 -1.28
N LEU A 92 -1.65 0.41 -2.41
CA LEU A 92 -2.50 1.01 -3.43
C LEU A 92 -3.89 0.42 -3.31
N VAL A 93 -4.88 1.22 -2.93
CA VAL A 93 -6.20 0.68 -2.55
C VAL A 93 -7.29 1.25 -3.45
N TYR A 94 -8.16 0.41 -3.98
CA TYR A 94 -9.34 0.84 -4.75
C TYR A 94 -10.61 0.20 -4.19
N SER A 95 -11.79 0.66 -4.62
CA SER A 95 -13.07 0.07 -4.26
C SER A 95 -13.50 -0.90 -5.36
N VAL A 96 -13.81 -2.16 -5.03
CA VAL A 96 -14.31 -3.15 -6.02
C VAL A 96 -15.62 -2.72 -6.67
N THR A 97 -16.36 -1.84 -6.00
CA THR A 97 -17.61 -1.23 -6.48
C THR A 97 -17.39 0.11 -7.21
N SER A 98 -16.16 0.42 -7.64
CA SER A 98 -15.87 1.65 -8.39
C SER A 98 -14.74 1.45 -9.38
N LEU A 99 -15.09 1.24 -10.64
CA LEU A 99 -14.16 1.18 -11.78
C LEU A 99 -13.33 2.45 -11.88
N ARG A 100 -13.93 3.62 -11.57
CA ARG A 100 -13.20 4.89 -11.50
C ARG A 100 -12.03 4.83 -10.51
N SER A 101 -12.26 4.32 -9.30
CA SER A 101 -11.17 4.18 -8.31
C SER A 101 -10.06 3.24 -8.79
N PHE A 102 -10.42 2.20 -9.56
CA PHE A 102 -9.47 1.28 -10.17
C PHE A 102 -8.67 1.89 -11.34
N GLN A 103 -9.23 2.86 -12.06
CA GLN A 103 -8.45 3.60 -13.06
C GLN A 103 -7.50 4.61 -12.40
N VAL A 104 -7.94 5.30 -11.35
CA VAL A 104 -7.10 6.25 -10.62
C VAL A 104 -5.88 5.54 -10.01
N VAL A 105 -6.06 4.35 -9.42
CA VAL A 105 -4.93 3.61 -8.83
C VAL A 105 -3.89 3.18 -9.87
N LYS A 106 -4.30 2.91 -11.12
CA LYS A 106 -3.37 2.64 -12.23
C LYS A 106 -2.55 3.86 -12.61
N THR A 107 -3.21 5.01 -12.77
CA THR A 107 -2.55 6.27 -13.07
C THR A 107 -1.56 6.65 -11.98
N LEU A 108 -1.96 6.47 -10.72
CA LEU A 108 -1.12 6.71 -9.56
C LEU A 108 0.12 5.81 -9.55
N HIS A 109 -0.06 4.50 -9.73
CA HIS A 109 1.05 3.55 -9.82
C HIS A 109 2.06 3.98 -10.89
N ASN A 110 1.59 4.31 -12.10
CA ASN A 110 2.46 4.72 -13.19
C ASN A 110 3.26 5.99 -12.86
N ARG A 111 2.63 6.98 -12.21
CA ARG A 111 3.31 8.21 -11.78
C ARG A 111 4.39 7.95 -10.73
N LEU A 112 4.10 7.10 -9.75
CA LEU A 112 5.05 6.70 -8.71
C LEU A 112 6.23 5.91 -9.34
N TYR A 113 5.94 5.04 -10.30
CA TYR A 113 6.96 4.29 -11.03
C TYR A 113 7.87 5.20 -11.85
N GLU A 114 7.30 6.20 -12.53
CA GLU A 114 8.06 7.20 -13.28
C GLU A 114 8.91 8.08 -12.36
N SER A 115 8.34 8.57 -11.25
CA SER A 115 9.06 9.46 -10.31
C SER A 115 10.23 8.77 -9.61
N ARG A 116 10.17 7.44 -9.44
CA ARG A 116 11.27 6.61 -8.94
C ARG A 116 12.28 6.16 -9.99
N GLY A 117 12.21 6.70 -11.20
CA GLY A 117 13.14 6.35 -12.28
C GLY A 117 12.92 4.93 -12.82
N LYS A 118 11.68 4.43 -12.79
CA LYS A 118 11.28 3.12 -13.33
C LYS A 118 11.98 1.94 -12.65
N THR A 119 12.16 2.06 -11.34
CA THR A 119 12.70 1.00 -10.49
C THR A 119 11.57 0.17 -9.89
N ARG A 120 11.85 -1.11 -9.59
CA ARG A 120 10.86 -2.00 -8.98
C ARG A 120 10.48 -1.47 -7.59
N MET A 121 9.18 -1.40 -7.35
CA MET A 121 8.59 -0.81 -6.14
C MET A 121 7.88 -1.91 -5.35
N PRO A 122 8.08 -2.00 -4.02
CA PRO A 122 7.26 -2.88 -3.20
C PRO A 122 5.82 -2.37 -3.19
N VAL A 123 4.90 -3.12 -3.79
CA VAL A 123 3.50 -2.72 -3.95
C VAL A 123 2.57 -3.84 -3.49
N VAL A 124 1.59 -3.48 -2.68
CA VAL A 124 0.41 -4.29 -2.40
C VAL A 124 -0.82 -3.56 -2.93
N LEU A 125 -1.50 -4.16 -3.90
CA LEU A 125 -2.77 -3.69 -4.46
C LEU A 125 -3.93 -4.29 -3.67
N VAL A 126 -4.83 -3.45 -3.17
CA VAL A 126 -5.97 -3.86 -2.34
C VAL A 126 -7.30 -3.48 -2.98
N GLY A 127 -8.13 -4.47 -3.28
CA GLY A 127 -9.53 -4.28 -3.67
C GLY A 127 -10.44 -4.24 -2.45
N ASN A 128 -10.76 -3.05 -1.97
CA ASN A 128 -11.59 -2.83 -0.79
C ASN A 128 -13.11 -2.89 -1.07
N LYS A 129 -13.90 -3.05 -0.02
CA LYS A 129 -15.37 -3.22 -0.02
C LYS A 129 -15.84 -4.53 -0.67
N ALA A 130 -15.03 -5.58 -0.53
CA ALA A 130 -15.35 -6.91 -1.05
C ALA A 130 -16.59 -7.54 -0.39
N ASP A 131 -17.04 -7.01 0.76
CA ASP A 131 -18.28 -7.40 1.44
C ASP A 131 -19.56 -6.92 0.75
N LEU A 132 -19.47 -5.92 -0.12
CA LEU A 132 -20.64 -5.40 -0.84
C LEU A 132 -21.11 -6.42 -1.88
N SER A 133 -22.42 -6.45 -2.14
CA SER A 133 -23.05 -7.46 -2.99
C SER A 133 -22.37 -7.56 -4.36
N LEU A 134 -22.34 -8.77 -4.92
CA LEU A 134 -21.77 -9.03 -6.25
C LEU A 134 -22.40 -8.17 -7.36
N GLU A 135 -23.66 -7.75 -7.18
CA GLU A 135 -24.37 -6.87 -8.12
C GLU A 135 -23.80 -5.44 -8.14
N SER A 136 -23.21 -4.98 -7.04
CA SER A 136 -22.57 -3.68 -6.93
C SER A 136 -21.10 -3.68 -7.36
N ARG A 137 -20.53 -4.85 -7.68
CA ARG A 137 -19.13 -5.01 -8.05
C ARG A 137 -18.92 -4.58 -9.50
N GLU A 138 -18.07 -3.57 -9.67
CA GLU A 138 -17.68 -3.05 -10.99
C GLU A 138 -16.33 -3.61 -11.46
N VAL A 139 -15.49 -4.10 -10.53
CA VAL A 139 -14.16 -4.65 -10.81
C VAL A 139 -14.08 -6.08 -10.29
N LYS A 140 -13.84 -7.03 -11.21
CA LYS A 140 -13.71 -8.44 -10.85
C LYS A 140 -12.39 -8.69 -10.14
N THR A 141 -12.39 -9.66 -9.23
CA THR A 141 -11.18 -10.11 -8.51
C THR A 141 -10.05 -10.47 -9.48
N ASP A 142 -10.37 -11.15 -10.59
CA ASP A 142 -9.40 -11.50 -11.63
C ASP A 142 -8.78 -10.28 -12.32
N GLU A 143 -9.51 -9.17 -12.46
CA GLU A 143 -8.98 -7.95 -13.05
C GLU A 143 -7.99 -7.27 -12.13
N GLY A 144 -8.30 -7.21 -10.82
CA GLY A 144 -7.37 -6.72 -9.79
C GLY A 144 -6.11 -7.57 -9.72
N LYS A 145 -6.27 -8.89 -9.70
CA LYS A 145 -5.14 -9.84 -9.69
C LYS A 145 -4.25 -9.69 -10.93
N LYS A 146 -4.84 -9.69 -12.13
CA LYS A 146 -4.09 -9.49 -13.38
C LYS A 146 -3.33 -8.17 -13.37
N LEU A 147 -3.91 -7.10 -12.83
CA LEU A 147 -3.23 -5.82 -12.73
C LEU A 147 -2.02 -5.91 -11.80
N ALA A 148 -2.16 -6.50 -10.61
CA ALA A 148 -1.03 -6.69 -9.70
C ALA A 148 0.08 -7.54 -10.33
N ASP A 149 -0.29 -8.61 -11.05
CA ASP A 149 0.66 -9.46 -11.77
C ASP A 149 1.47 -8.65 -12.80
N THR A 150 0.85 -7.71 -13.52
CA THR A 150 1.57 -6.82 -14.46
C THR A 150 2.56 -5.88 -13.79
N TRP A 151 2.35 -5.56 -12.51
CA TRP A 151 3.26 -4.73 -11.71
C TRP A 151 4.29 -5.57 -10.95
N GLY A 152 4.15 -6.90 -10.95
CA GLY A 152 4.89 -7.79 -10.05
C GLY A 152 4.54 -7.57 -8.58
N ALA A 153 3.37 -7.00 -8.30
CA ALA A 153 2.86 -6.63 -6.98
C ALA A 153 2.04 -7.77 -6.33
N VAL A 154 1.78 -7.65 -5.03
CA VAL A 154 0.86 -8.55 -4.32
C VAL A 154 -0.58 -8.01 -4.45
N PHE A 155 -1.57 -8.90 -4.63
CA PHE A 155 -2.99 -8.54 -4.65
C PHE A 155 -3.75 -9.13 -3.47
N LEU A 156 -4.60 -8.32 -2.85
CA LEU A 156 -5.54 -8.72 -1.79
C LEU A 156 -6.89 -8.05 -2.03
N GLU A 157 -7.98 -8.66 -1.56
CA GLU A 157 -9.25 -7.97 -1.38
C GLU A 157 -9.47 -7.70 0.11
N SER A 158 -10.23 -6.67 0.47
CA SER A 158 -10.51 -6.35 1.88
C SER A 158 -11.93 -5.86 2.09
N SER A 159 -12.41 -5.96 3.32
CA SER A 159 -13.62 -5.29 3.78
C SER A 159 -13.31 -4.41 4.97
N ALA A 160 -13.79 -3.17 4.94
CA ALA A 160 -13.74 -2.28 6.09
C ALA A 160 -14.67 -2.71 7.25
N LYS A 161 -15.34 -3.86 7.16
CA LYS A 161 -16.07 -4.46 8.28
C LYS A 161 -15.28 -5.57 8.97
N GLU A 162 -14.18 -6.02 8.36
CA GLU A 162 -13.40 -7.16 8.82
C GLU A 162 -12.01 -6.74 9.30
N ASN A 163 -11.87 -6.57 10.62
CA ASN A 163 -10.62 -6.15 11.27
C ASN A 163 -9.45 -7.14 11.06
N GLN A 164 -9.73 -8.41 10.75
CA GLN A 164 -8.70 -9.43 10.55
C GLN A 164 -7.88 -9.20 9.26
N MET A 165 -8.49 -8.62 8.22
CA MET A 165 -7.83 -8.41 6.93
C MET A 165 -6.81 -7.27 6.94
N THR A 166 -7.04 -6.28 7.80
CA THR A 166 -6.13 -5.16 8.05
C THR A 166 -4.72 -5.65 8.39
N ARG A 167 -4.57 -6.54 9.37
CA ARG A 167 -3.27 -7.11 9.77
C ARG A 167 -2.58 -7.86 8.64
N GLY A 168 -3.33 -8.62 7.85
CA GLY A 168 -2.78 -9.38 6.71
C GLY A 168 -2.16 -8.48 5.65
N ILE A 169 -2.77 -7.34 5.35
CA ILE A 169 -2.25 -6.35 4.39
C ILE A 169 -0.90 -5.79 4.86
N PHE A 170 -0.78 -5.46 6.16
CA PHE A 170 0.46 -4.93 6.73
C PHE A 170 1.61 -5.93 6.70
N THR A 171 1.36 -7.19 7.06
CA THR A 171 2.39 -8.23 6.99
C THR A 171 2.84 -8.43 5.55
N LYS A 172 1.91 -8.39 4.59
CA LYS A 172 2.21 -8.56 3.17
C LYS A 172 3.08 -7.44 2.60
N ILE A 173 2.87 -6.18 3.00
CA ILE A 173 3.73 -5.09 2.51
C ILE A 173 5.16 -5.19 3.07
N ILE A 174 5.32 -5.63 4.33
CA ILE A 174 6.66 -5.84 4.92
C ILE A 174 7.39 -6.99 4.21
N GLU A 175 6.72 -8.12 3.98
CA GLU A 175 7.26 -9.23 3.20
C GLU A 175 7.65 -8.80 1.77
N GLU A 176 6.84 -7.94 1.16
CA GLU A 176 7.08 -7.45 -0.19
C GLU A 176 8.26 -6.48 -0.26
N ILE A 177 8.44 -5.62 0.76
CA ILE A 177 9.62 -4.76 0.89
C ILE A 177 10.89 -5.62 1.00
N ASP A 178 10.88 -6.62 1.88
CA ASP A 178 12.01 -7.53 2.05
C ASP A 178 12.32 -8.31 0.77
N ARG A 179 11.30 -8.78 0.04
CA ARG A 179 11.45 -9.49 -1.24
C ARG A 179 12.14 -8.63 -2.30
N VAL A 180 11.72 -7.38 -2.43
CA VAL A 180 12.27 -6.46 -3.44
C VAL A 180 13.70 -6.04 -3.07
N ASP A 181 13.97 -5.76 -1.80
CA ASP A 181 15.32 -5.42 -1.34
C ASP A 181 16.33 -6.56 -1.53
N ASN A 182 15.93 -7.80 -1.20
CA ASN A 182 16.76 -8.98 -1.44
C ASN A 182 16.99 -9.23 -2.95
N SER A 183 16.04 -8.84 -3.82
CA SER A 183 16.23 -8.93 -5.26
C SER A 183 17.32 -7.98 -5.77
N TYR A 184 17.41 -6.76 -5.20
CA TYR A 184 18.50 -5.81 -5.50
C TYR A 184 19.86 -6.25 -4.93
N GLY A 185 19.87 -6.90 -3.76
CA GLY A 185 21.10 -7.47 -3.19
C GLY A 185 21.72 -8.57 -4.05
N THR A 186 20.89 -9.36 -4.72
CA THR A 186 21.33 -10.44 -5.62
C THR A 186 21.87 -9.89 -6.95
N GLU A 187 21.22 -8.87 -7.54
CA GLU A 187 21.69 -8.25 -8.79
C GLU A 187 23.02 -7.50 -8.64
N ARG A 188 23.28 -6.85 -7.49
CA ARG A 188 24.57 -6.22 -7.21
C ARG A 188 25.71 -7.21 -7.01
N SER A 189 25.42 -8.42 -6.50
CA SER A 189 26.42 -9.48 -6.37
C SER A 189 26.88 -10.03 -7.73
N CYS A 190 26.06 -9.93 -8.78
CA CYS A 190 26.42 -10.36 -10.14
C CYS A 190 27.15 -9.29 -10.96
N LEU A 191 27.16 -8.03 -10.52
CA LEU A 191 27.85 -6.91 -11.19
C LEU A 191 29.28 -6.65 -10.68
N LEU A 192 29.78 -7.49 -9.76
CA LEU A 192 31.13 -7.41 -9.18
C LEU A 192 32.00 -8.66 -9.46
N MET A 193 31.70 -9.42 -10.52
CA MET A 193 32.62 -10.43 -11.05
C MET A 193 33.30 -9.95 -12.34
#